data_AF-A0A2X2JKD3-F1
#
_entry.id   AF-A0A2X2JKD3-F1
#
_cell.length_a   1.000
_cell.length_b   1.000
_cell.length_c   1.000
_cell.angle_alpha   90.00
_cell.angle_beta   90.00
_cell.angle_gamma   90.00
#
_symmetry.space_group_name_H-M   'P 1'
#
loop_
_entity.id
_entity.type
_entity.pdbx_description
1 polymer ?
#
loop_
_entity_poly.entity_id
_entity_poly.type
_entity_poly.pdbx_seq_one_letter_code
_entity_poly.pdbx_strand_id
1 'polypeptide(L)'
;MDIADDAKEHAEHIGENVGNIHHQREHLASLGEDLKDLIDLFGTSQTLYQDHCPMFNDGKGAVWFSENKEIKNPYYGSKMLTCGKVEKTINSK
;
A
#
# COMPACT_ATOMS: atom_id res chain seq x y z
N MET A 1 -19.06 3.59 2.05
CA MET A 1 -18.38 4.55 2.93
C MET A 1 -17.80 5.66 2.10
N ASP A 2 -17.37 6.75 2.73
CA ASP A 2 -16.42 7.69 2.16
C ASP A 2 -15.04 7.03 2.11
N ILE A 3 -14.33 7.12 0.98
CA ILE A 3 -12.98 6.53 0.79
C ILE A 3 -12.02 7.05 1.87
N ALA A 4 -12.22 8.29 2.32
CA ALA A 4 -11.41 8.88 3.38
C ALA A 4 -11.67 8.23 4.76
N ASP A 5 -12.90 7.82 5.03
CA ASP A 5 -13.26 7.13 6.28
C ASP A 5 -12.68 5.70 6.28
N ASP A 6 -12.77 4.99 5.16
CA ASP A 6 -12.20 3.63 5.00
C ASP A 6 -10.67 3.64 5.14
N ALA A 7 -9.99 4.57 4.45
CA ALA A 7 -8.55 4.75 4.55
C ALA A 7 -8.11 5.05 5.99
N LYS A 8 -8.89 5.88 6.71
CA LYS A 8 -8.63 6.21 8.10
C LYS A 8 -8.77 4.99 9.00
N GLU A 9 -9.86 4.23 8.86
CA GLU A 9 -10.08 3.00 9.63
C GLU A 9 -8.92 2.01 9.43
N HIS A 10 -8.52 1.76 8.18
CA HIS A 10 -7.40 0.85 7.91
C HIS A 10 -6.08 1.34 8.50
N ALA A 11 -5.81 2.65 8.48
CA ALA A 11 -4.64 3.23 9.14
C ALA A 11 -4.66 3.05 10.66
N GLU A 12 -5.82 3.23 11.31
CA GLU A 12 -6.02 3.00 12.75
C GLU A 12 -5.75 1.53 13.10
N HIS A 13 -6.32 0.60 12.35
CA HIS A 13 -6.09 -0.84 12.55
C HIS A 13 -4.62 -1.24 12.40
N ILE A 14 -3.87 -0.64 11.47
CA ILE A 14 -2.42 -0.87 11.34
C ILE A 14 -1.69 -0.40 12.62
N GLY A 15 -2.00 0.80 13.11
CA GLY A 15 -1.31 1.41 14.25
C GLY A 15 -1.64 0.75 15.58
N GLU A 16 -2.89 0.34 15.80
CA GLU A 16 -3.38 -0.16 17.09
C GLU A 16 -3.08 -1.65 17.32
N ASN A 17 -2.86 -2.42 16.25
CA ASN A 17 -2.63 -3.87 16.34
C ASN A 17 -1.14 -4.25 16.45
N VAL A 18 -0.41 -3.56 17.32
CA VAL A 18 1.02 -3.81 17.59
C VAL A 18 1.24 -5.28 17.97
N GLY A 19 2.17 -5.94 17.27
CA GLY A 19 2.49 -7.36 17.49
C GLY A 19 1.70 -8.33 16.60
N ASN A 20 0.68 -7.86 15.88
CA ASN A 20 -0.06 -8.67 14.89
C ASN A 20 0.26 -8.22 13.46
N ILE A 21 1.47 -8.55 12.99
CA ILE A 21 1.95 -8.15 11.66
C ILE A 21 1.09 -8.69 10.51
N HIS A 22 0.40 -9.82 10.70
CA HIS A 22 -0.47 -10.36 9.67
C HIS A 22 -1.68 -9.46 9.46
N HIS A 23 -2.37 -9.10 10.54
CA HIS A 23 -3.51 -8.20 10.49
C HIS A 23 -3.14 -6.81 9.97
N GLN A 24 -1.98 -6.28 10.40
CA GLN A 24 -1.45 -5.00 9.88
C GLN A 24 -1.25 -5.05 8.36
N ARG A 25 -0.78 -6.17 7.80
CA ARG A 25 -0.57 -6.32 6.35
C ARG A 25 -1.86 -6.48 5.57
N GLU A 26 -2.87 -7.11 6.15
CA GLU A 26 -4.22 -7.18 5.56
C GLU A 26 -4.81 -5.78 5.42
N HIS A 27 -4.77 -4.98 6.50
CA HIS A 27 -5.24 -3.59 6.45
C HIS A 27 -4.37 -2.70 5.56
N LEU A 28 -3.07 -2.95 5.46
CA LEU A 28 -2.20 -2.23 4.52
C LEU A 28 -2.60 -2.48 3.07
N ALA A 29 -3.02 -3.70 2.72
CA ALA A 29 -3.47 -4.00 1.37
C ALA A 29 -4.75 -3.25 1.02
N SER A 30 -5.73 -3.22 1.93
CA SER A 30 -6.95 -2.44 1.73
C SER A 30 -6.68 -0.94 1.66
N LEU A 31 -5.86 -0.41 2.59
CA LEU A 31 -5.42 0.99 2.57
C LEU A 31 -4.71 1.35 1.26
N GLY A 32 -3.96 0.42 0.68
CA GLY A 32 -3.33 0.59 -0.63
C GLY A 32 -4.34 0.88 -1.74
N GLU A 33 -5.49 0.20 -1.75
CA GLU A 33 -6.54 0.47 -2.74
C GLU A 33 -7.21 1.84 -2.49
N ASP A 34 -7.50 2.19 -1.23
CA ASP A 34 -8.09 3.49 -0.91
C ASP A 34 -7.15 4.65 -1.27
N LEU A 35 -5.85 4.49 -0.97
CA LEU A 35 -4.83 5.47 -1.36
C LEU A 35 -4.73 5.63 -2.86
N LYS A 36 -4.85 4.53 -3.63
CA LYS A 36 -4.86 4.59 -5.09
C LYS A 36 -5.99 5.48 -5.58
N ASP A 37 -7.18 5.32 -5.02
CA ASP A 37 -8.34 6.10 -5.43
C ASP A 37 -8.24 7.57 -4.98
N LEU A 38 -7.76 7.83 -3.77
CA LEU A 38 -7.47 9.19 -3.29
C LEU A 38 -6.43 9.90 -4.18
N ILE A 39 -5.34 9.21 -4.55
CA ILE A 39 -4.30 9.77 -5.43
C ILE A 39 -4.83 10.00 -6.85
N ASP A 40 -5.66 9.10 -7.38
CA ASP A 40 -6.26 9.28 -8.71
C ASP A 40 -7.23 10.49 -8.71
N LEU A 41 -7.98 10.71 -7.62
CA LEU A 41 -8.92 11.84 -7.48
C LEU A 41 -8.20 13.19 -7.26
N PHE A 42 -7.30 13.24 -6.29
CA PHE A 42 -6.71 14.50 -5.80
C PHE A 42 -5.31 14.76 -6.33
N GLY A 43 -4.60 13.73 -6.79
CA GLY A 43 -3.18 13.78 -7.07
C GLY A 43 -2.31 13.70 -5.82
N THR A 44 -1.05 14.08 -5.96
CA THR A 44 -0.04 14.08 -4.89
C THR A 44 0.88 15.28 -5.08
N SER A 45 1.42 15.84 -4.00
CA SER A 45 2.43 16.91 -4.04
C SER A 45 3.85 16.38 -4.22
N GLN A 46 4.05 15.07 -4.20
CA GLN A 46 5.34 14.41 -4.32
C GLN A 46 5.30 13.26 -5.32
N THR A 47 6.45 12.92 -5.89
CA THR A 47 6.53 11.74 -6.76
C THR A 47 6.34 10.47 -5.93
N LEU A 48 5.37 9.65 -6.35
CA LEU A 48 5.07 8.36 -5.74
C LEU A 48 5.25 7.24 -6.77
N TYR A 49 5.72 6.09 -6.30
CA TYR A 49 5.78 4.85 -7.03
C TYR A 49 4.65 3.96 -6.52
N GLN A 50 3.72 3.61 -7.40
CA GLN A 50 2.74 2.57 -7.13
C GLN A 50 3.41 1.23 -7.40
N ASP A 51 3.64 0.49 -6.33
CA ASP A 51 4.26 -0.81 -6.36
C ASP A 51 3.20 -1.90 -6.21
N HIS A 52 3.48 -3.08 -6.73
CA HIS A 52 2.56 -4.21 -6.69
C HIS A 52 3.28 -5.53 -6.42
N CYS A 53 2.67 -6.34 -5.54
CA CYS A 53 3.07 -7.72 -5.27
C CYS A 53 1.94 -8.65 -5.72
N PRO A 54 2.10 -9.42 -6.81
CA PRO A 54 1.04 -10.28 -7.34
C PRO A 54 0.78 -11.52 -6.47
N MET A 55 1.65 -11.82 -5.50
CA MET A 55 1.57 -13.05 -4.70
C MET A 55 0.80 -12.88 -3.39
N PHE A 56 0.60 -11.64 -2.93
CA PHE A 56 -0.08 -11.41 -1.66
C PHE A 56 -1.55 -11.84 -1.72
N ASN A 57 -2.15 -12.09 -0.54
CA ASN A 57 -3.57 -12.41 -0.38
C ASN A 57 -4.02 -13.58 -1.28
N ASP A 58 -3.35 -14.73 -1.14
CA ASP A 58 -3.59 -15.94 -1.94
C ASP A 58 -3.51 -15.71 -3.47
N GLY A 59 -2.59 -14.84 -3.90
CA GLY A 59 -2.37 -14.53 -5.31
C GLY A 59 -3.38 -13.54 -5.91
N LYS A 60 -4.22 -12.91 -5.08
CA LYS A 60 -5.07 -11.79 -5.52
C LYS A 60 -4.26 -10.52 -5.77
N GLY A 61 -3.08 -10.43 -5.16
CA GLY A 61 -2.20 -9.29 -5.25
C GLY A 61 -2.52 -8.21 -4.22
N ALA A 62 -1.63 -7.22 -4.12
CA ALA A 62 -1.84 -5.98 -3.38
C ALA A 62 -0.86 -4.90 -3.81
N VAL A 63 -1.32 -3.65 -3.79
CA VAL A 63 -0.55 -2.46 -4.12
C VAL A 63 -0.05 -1.73 -2.87
N TRP A 64 1.02 -0.96 -2.99
CA TRP A 64 1.41 0.03 -1.99
C TRP A 64 2.07 1.23 -2.68
N PHE A 65 2.30 2.31 -1.92
CA PHE A 65 2.92 3.52 -2.44
C PHE A 65 4.23 3.81 -1.71
N SER A 66 5.25 4.20 -2.48
CA SER A 66 6.59 4.51 -1.98
C SER A 66 7.07 5.84 -2.56
N GLU A 67 7.82 6.59 -1.77
CA GLU A 67 8.57 7.78 -2.24
C GLU A 67 9.89 7.39 -2.93
N ASN A 68 10.30 6.13 -2.80
CA ASN A 68 11.55 5.58 -3.35
C ASN A 68 11.24 4.55 -4.44
N LYS A 69 12.02 4.58 -5.53
CA LYS A 69 11.90 3.61 -6.63
C LYS A 69 12.35 2.18 -6.25
N GLU A 70 13.11 2.04 -5.17
CA GLU A 70 13.55 0.74 -4.66
C GLU A 70 12.37 -0.03 -4.06
N ILE A 71 12.15 -1.26 -4.52
CA ILE A 71 11.11 -2.15 -3.99
C ILE A 71 11.48 -2.63 -2.59
N LYS A 72 10.62 -2.30 -1.61
CA LYS A 72 10.67 -2.81 -0.23
C LYS A 72 9.29 -3.37 0.13
N ASN A 73 9.07 -4.62 -0.25
CA ASN A 73 7.79 -5.30 -0.12
C ASN A 73 7.33 -5.38 1.37
N PRO A 74 6.26 -4.66 1.74
CA PRO A 74 5.81 -4.65 3.13
C PRO A 74 5.08 -5.93 3.53
N TYR A 75 4.57 -6.69 2.57
CA TYR A 75 3.70 -7.84 2.75
C TYR A 75 4.43 -9.12 3.18
N TYR A 76 5.69 -9.28 2.76
CA TYR A 76 6.51 -10.45 3.09
C TYR A 76 7.72 -10.13 3.97
N GLY A 77 8.01 -8.85 4.21
CA GLY A 77 9.14 -8.41 5.01
C GLY A 77 10.46 -8.96 4.46
N SER A 78 11.37 -9.36 5.35
CA SER A 78 12.71 -9.84 4.96
C SER A 78 12.70 -11.10 4.08
N LYS A 79 11.61 -11.88 4.08
CA LYS A 79 11.53 -13.11 3.27
C LYS A 79 11.50 -12.84 1.77
N MET A 80 10.91 -11.72 1.34
CA MET A 80 10.75 -11.36 -0.06
C MET A 80 10.85 -9.84 -0.25
N LEU A 81 11.80 -9.20 0.44
CA LEU A 81 11.88 -7.73 0.52
C LEU A 81 11.96 -7.05 -0.85
N THR A 82 12.62 -7.69 -1.82
CA THR A 82 12.80 -7.17 -3.18
C THR A 82 11.77 -7.70 -4.18
N CYS A 83 10.77 -8.47 -3.74
CA CYS A 83 9.74 -9.04 -4.61
C CYS A 83 8.64 -8.02 -4.87
N GLY A 84 8.30 -7.83 -6.14
CA GLY A 84 7.30 -6.86 -6.58
C GLY A 84 7.83 -6.07 -7.76
N LYS A 85 7.03 -5.13 -8.24
CA LYS A 85 7.41 -4.24 -9.34
C LYS A 85 6.73 -2.89 -9.18
N VAL A 86 7.39 -1.85 -9.67
CA VAL A 86 6.77 -0.55 -9.90
C VAL A 86 5.81 -0.70 -11.07
N GLU A 87 4.52 -0.45 -10.86
CA GLU A 87 3.51 -0.47 -11.93
C GLU A 87 3.25 0.92 -12.51
N LYS A 88 3.31 1.95 -11.67
CA LYS A 88 3.05 3.34 -12.09
C LYS A 88 4.01 4.28 -11.36
N THR A 89 4.54 5.26 -12.09
CA THR A 89 5.20 6.44 -11.51
C THR A 89 4.21 7.60 -11.58
N ILE A 90 3.89 8.17 -10.43
CA ILE A 90 2.94 9.26 -10.25
C ILE A 90 3.76 10.50 -9.91
N ASN A 91 3.79 11.48 -10.81
CA ASN A 91 4.51 12.72 -10.57
C ASN A 91 3.65 13.67 -9.73
N SER A 92 4.31 14.58 -9.00
CA SER A 92 3.65 15.67 -8.29
C SER A 92 2.78 16.51 -9.23
N LYS A 93 1.56 16.87 -8.78
CA LYS A 93 0.69 17.86 -9.44
C LYS A 93 0.93 19.25 -8.89
#